data_AF-A0A1H1YZS5-F1
#
_entry.id   AF-A0A1H1YZS5-F1
#
_cell.length_a   1.000
_cell.length_b   1.000
_cell.length_c   1.000
_cell.angle_alpha   90.00
_cell.angle_beta   90.00
_cell.angle_gamma   90.00
#
_symmetry.space_group_name_H-M   'P 1'
#
loop_
_entity.id
_entity.type
_entity.pdbx_description
1 polymer ?
#
loop_
_entity_poly.entity_id
_entity_poly.type
_entity_poly.pdbx_seq_one_letter_code
_entity_poly.pdbx_strand_id
1 'polypeptide(L)'
;MTEQDSNAASQPPTHRDRFEEACKTNRFESHPLSQGPDSGYLVWDVQHVRDGMKVTIDGPFFTEEEARVSADLLRGTFRGARAYKAIYDRIWNYDPQREQVTFDQARMSRSLLAIRLGVSMPATNT
;
A
#
# COMPACT_ATOMS: atom_id res chain seq x y z
N MET A 1 12.03 -39.46 31.39
CA MET A 1 12.22 -39.22 29.96
C MET A 1 11.71 -37.82 29.70
N THR A 2 12.59 -36.83 29.83
CA THR A 2 12.28 -35.42 29.58
C THR A 2 12.32 -35.13 28.08
N GLU A 3 11.77 -33.96 27.73
CA GLU A 3 11.99 -33.20 26.50
C GLU A 3 11.08 -33.57 25.32
N GLN A 4 10.47 -32.65 24.56
CA GLN A 4 10.40 -31.19 24.57
C GLN A 4 9.51 -30.87 23.35
N ASP A 5 8.21 -30.66 23.55
CA ASP A 5 7.34 -30.27 22.43
C ASP A 5 7.71 -28.87 21.99
N SER A 6 8.22 -28.83 20.77
CA SER A 6 8.85 -27.69 20.13
C SER A 6 7.82 -26.63 19.85
N ASN A 7 7.97 -25.48 20.52
CA ASN A 7 7.23 -24.27 20.23
C ASN A 7 7.75 -23.71 18.89
N ALA A 8 7.22 -24.23 17.77
CA ALA A 8 7.49 -23.73 16.43
C ALA A 8 6.81 -22.37 16.27
N ALA A 9 7.42 -21.33 16.84
CA ALA A 9 7.06 -19.95 16.55
C ALA A 9 7.42 -19.70 15.08
N SER A 10 6.42 -19.72 14.19
CA SER A 10 6.56 -19.31 12.81
C SER A 10 7.26 -17.96 12.75
N GLN A 11 8.39 -17.91 12.05
CA GLN A 11 9.15 -16.67 11.85
C GLN A 11 8.21 -15.59 11.27
N PRO A 12 8.28 -14.33 11.75
CA PRO A 12 7.39 -13.30 11.22
C PRO A 12 7.63 -13.12 9.71
N PRO A 13 6.56 -12.91 8.91
CA PRO A 13 6.67 -12.81 7.46
C PRO A 13 7.59 -11.66 7.06
N THR A 14 8.43 -11.89 6.05
CA THR A 14 9.36 -10.89 5.56
C THR A 14 8.65 -9.76 4.82
N HIS A 15 9.34 -8.65 4.55
CA HIS A 15 8.79 -7.56 3.72
C HIS A 15 8.39 -8.05 2.33
N ARG A 16 9.16 -9.00 1.80
CA ARG A 16 8.89 -9.64 0.52
C ARG A 16 7.58 -10.43 0.57
N ASP A 17 7.41 -11.29 1.58
CA ASP A 17 6.19 -12.11 1.72
C ASP A 17 4.94 -11.24 1.87
N ARG A 18 5.03 -10.19 2.71
CA ARG A 18 3.94 -9.21 2.90
C ARG A 18 3.60 -8.48 1.61
N PHE A 19 4.62 -8.08 0.83
CA PHE A 19 4.43 -7.42 -0.45
C PHE A 19 3.84 -8.34 -1.53
N GLU A 20 4.32 -9.57 -1.65
CA GLU A 20 3.81 -10.55 -2.61
C GLU A 20 2.33 -10.91 -2.33
N GLU A 21 1.96 -11.05 -1.06
CA GLU A 21 0.55 -11.24 -0.67
C GLU A 21 -0.31 -10.03 -1.05
N ALA A 22 0.18 -8.82 -0.77
CA ALA A 22 -0.52 -7.58 -1.06
C ALA A 22 -0.74 -7.36 -2.58
N CYS A 23 0.22 -7.79 -3.41
CA CYS A 23 0.16 -7.68 -4.87
C CYS A 23 -0.95 -8.50 -5.51
N LYS A 24 -1.57 -9.45 -4.80
CA LYS A 24 -2.73 -10.21 -5.30
C LYS A 24 -3.96 -9.30 -5.53
N THR A 25 -4.02 -8.16 -4.84
CA THR A 25 -5.11 -7.19 -4.99
C THR A 25 -4.73 -6.13 -6.01
N ASN A 26 -5.46 -6.02 -7.13
CA ASN A 26 -5.18 -5.04 -8.21
C ASN A 26 -6.22 -3.91 -8.29
N ARG A 27 -6.96 -3.69 -7.21
CA ARG A 27 -8.06 -2.71 -7.14
C ARG A 27 -8.02 -2.00 -5.81
N PHE A 28 -8.42 -0.73 -5.80
CA PHE A 28 -8.65 -0.02 -4.54
C PHE A 28 -9.82 -0.65 -3.79
N GLU A 29 -9.70 -0.70 -2.47
CA GLU A 29 -10.78 -1.13 -1.59
C GLU A 29 -11.96 -0.15 -1.69
N SER A 30 -13.17 -0.66 -1.92
CA SER A 30 -14.39 0.16 -1.91
C SER A 30 -14.60 0.75 -0.52
N HIS A 31 -14.99 2.03 -0.48
CA HIS A 31 -15.34 2.71 0.76
C HIS A 31 -16.79 3.21 0.70
N PRO A 32 -17.66 2.79 1.62
CA PRO A 32 -19.04 3.24 1.64
C PRO A 32 -19.11 4.72 2.03
N LEU A 33 -19.77 5.51 1.17
CA LEU A 33 -20.21 6.87 1.46
C LEU A 33 -21.75 6.94 1.34
N SER A 34 -22.30 8.16 1.36
CA SER A 34 -23.74 8.39 1.49
C SER A 34 -24.62 7.73 0.42
N GLN A 35 -24.10 7.44 -0.79
CA GLN A 35 -24.88 6.88 -1.91
C GLN A 35 -24.70 5.37 -2.11
N GLY A 36 -23.98 4.66 -1.22
CA GLY A 36 -23.86 3.20 -1.27
C GLY A 36 -22.43 2.68 -1.11
N PRO A 37 -22.23 1.35 -1.19
CA PRO A 37 -20.97 0.71 -0.84
C PRO A 37 -19.78 1.04 -1.77
N ASP A 38 -20.03 1.36 -3.05
CA ASP A 38 -19.00 1.63 -4.06
C ASP A 38 -18.81 3.12 -4.38
N SER A 39 -19.37 3.98 -3.53
CA SER A 39 -19.40 5.42 -3.74
C SER A 39 -18.08 6.13 -3.40
N GLY A 40 -17.11 5.44 -2.83
CA GLY A 40 -15.75 5.89 -2.67
C GLY A 40 -14.75 4.74 -2.75
N TYR A 41 -13.47 5.06 -2.70
CA TYR A 41 -12.39 4.08 -2.66
C TYR A 41 -11.23 4.55 -1.78
N LEU A 42 -10.49 3.58 -1.23
CA LEU A 42 -9.33 3.84 -0.38
C LEU A 42 -8.04 3.82 -1.19
N VAL A 43 -7.20 4.82 -0.92
CA VAL A 43 -5.85 4.92 -1.46
C VAL A 43 -4.88 5.03 -0.29
N TRP A 44 -3.73 4.37 -0.40
CA TRP A 44 -2.72 4.37 0.66
C TRP A 44 -1.46 5.10 0.22
N ASP A 45 -1.04 6.08 1.00
CA ASP A 45 0.18 6.85 0.76
C ASP A 45 1.17 6.63 1.91
N VAL A 46 2.46 6.88 1.66
CA VAL A 46 3.46 7.01 2.73
C VAL A 46 3.68 8.48 2.98
N GLN A 47 3.46 8.92 4.23
CA GLN A 47 3.71 10.30 4.63
C GLN A 47 4.75 10.37 5.75
N HIS A 48 5.42 11.51 5.81
CA HIS A 48 6.36 11.88 6.87
C HIS A 48 6.12 13.34 7.30
N VAL A 49 6.37 13.65 8.56
CA VAL A 49 6.23 15.01 9.09
C VAL A 49 7.53 15.77 8.88
N ARG A 50 7.50 16.80 8.05
CA ARG A 50 8.60 17.73 7.81
C ARG A 50 8.13 19.15 8.16
N ASP A 51 8.86 19.83 9.02
CA ASP A 51 8.55 21.20 9.46
C ASP A 51 7.11 21.37 10.00
N GLY A 52 6.61 20.35 10.70
CA GLY A 52 5.25 20.31 11.25
C GLY A 52 4.15 19.96 10.24
N MET A 53 4.48 19.80 8.96
CA MET A 53 3.54 19.43 7.90
C MET A 53 3.69 17.97 7.48
N LYS A 54 2.56 17.30 7.23
CA LYS A 54 2.57 15.96 6.62
C LYS A 54 2.85 16.11 5.12
N VAL A 55 3.89 15.43 4.65
CA VAL A 55 4.28 15.39 3.24
C VAL A 55 4.23 13.96 2.76
N THR A 56 3.56 13.73 1.63
CA THR A 56 3.59 12.44 0.93
C THR A 56 4.98 12.23 0.33
N ILE A 57 5.61 11.11 0.66
CA ILE A 57 6.97 10.75 0.21
C ILE A 57 6.98 9.54 -0.72
N ASP A 58 5.91 8.72 -0.72
CA ASP A 58 5.74 7.59 -1.63
C ASP A 58 4.25 7.21 -1.74
N GLY A 59 3.92 6.43 -2.76
CA GLY A 59 2.55 6.08 -3.14
C GLY A 59 2.04 6.91 -4.33
N PRO A 60 0.78 6.74 -4.72
CA PRO A 60 -0.26 5.93 -4.06
C PRO A 60 -0.03 4.41 -4.16
N PHE A 61 -0.65 3.64 -3.28
CA PHE A 61 -0.65 2.18 -3.24
C PHE A 61 -2.07 1.62 -3.19
N PHE A 62 -2.24 0.38 -3.65
CA PHE A 62 -3.54 -0.29 -3.69
C PHE A 62 -3.99 -0.78 -2.33
N THR A 63 -3.03 -1.17 -1.49
CA THR A 63 -3.29 -1.79 -0.19
C THR A 63 -2.51 -1.09 0.92
N GLU A 64 -3.01 -1.21 2.15
CA GLU A 64 -2.30 -0.72 3.33
C GLU A 64 -0.92 -1.37 3.46
N GLU A 65 -0.83 -2.66 3.15
CA GLU A 65 0.37 -3.44 3.38
C GLU A 65 1.51 -3.03 2.44
N GLU A 66 1.21 -2.67 1.19
CA GLU A 66 2.18 -2.05 0.28
C GLU A 66 2.77 -0.75 0.85
N ALA A 67 1.90 0.14 1.34
CA ALA A 67 2.32 1.39 1.94
C ALA A 67 3.12 1.18 3.23
N ARG A 68 2.75 0.18 4.06
CA ARG A 68 3.51 -0.17 5.28
C ARG A 68 4.89 -0.71 4.94
N VAL A 69 5.00 -1.61 3.97
CA VAL A 69 6.29 -2.14 3.51
C VAL A 69 7.17 -1.00 2.96
N SER A 70 6.62 -0.12 2.12
CA SER A 70 7.38 1.04 1.64
C SER A 70 7.81 1.95 2.81
N ALA A 71 6.91 2.27 3.74
CA ALA A 71 7.23 3.09 4.91
C ALA A 71 8.34 2.47 5.75
N ASP A 72 8.31 1.15 6.00
CA ASP A 72 9.34 0.44 6.75
C ASP A 72 10.72 0.55 6.07
N LEU A 73 10.78 0.46 4.74
CA LEU A 73 12.02 0.65 3.96
C LEU A 73 12.51 2.10 3.99
N LEU A 74 11.60 3.06 4.01
CA LEU A 74 11.93 4.50 3.99
C LEU A 74 12.31 5.07 5.35
N ARG A 75 12.04 4.36 6.46
CA ARG A 75 12.35 4.82 7.83
C ARG A 75 13.83 5.14 8.07
N GLY A 76 14.74 4.53 7.32
CA GLY A 76 16.17 4.84 7.39
C GLY A 76 16.50 6.27 6.97
N THR A 77 15.77 6.81 5.98
CA THR A 77 15.95 8.17 5.45
C THR A 77 14.95 9.16 6.05
N PHE A 78 13.70 8.74 6.21
CA PHE A 78 12.59 9.55 6.70
C PHE A 78 12.09 9.01 8.04
N ARG A 79 12.70 9.49 9.14
CA ARG A 79 12.34 9.04 10.48
C ARG A 79 10.85 9.28 10.74
N GLY A 80 10.09 8.21 10.99
CA GLY A 80 8.65 8.31 11.22
C GLY A 80 7.78 8.27 9.96
N ALA A 81 8.33 7.85 8.82
CA ALA A 81 7.53 7.45 7.66
C ALA A 81 6.47 6.41 8.08
N ARG A 82 5.22 6.66 7.67
CA ARG A 82 4.05 5.85 8.00
C ARG A 82 3.07 5.80 6.84
N ALA A 83 2.35 4.68 6.74
CA ALA A 83 1.22 4.54 5.84
C ALA A 83 0.05 5.41 6.34
N TYR A 84 -0.60 6.11 5.42
CA TYR A 84 -1.80 6.90 5.66
C TYR A 84 -2.85 6.57 4.61
N LYS A 85 -4.10 6.44 5.07
CA LYS A 85 -5.24 6.28 4.18
C LYS A 85 -5.76 7.64 3.70
N ALA A 86 -6.10 7.70 2.43
CA ALA A 86 -6.89 8.74 1.79
C ALA A 86 -8.18 8.13 1.26
N ILE A 87 -9.29 8.85 1.41
CA ILE A 87 -10.60 8.43 0.89
C ILE A 87 -10.90 9.30 -0.33
N TYR A 88 -11.16 8.66 -1.46
CA TYR A 88 -11.59 9.31 -2.68
C TYR A 88 -13.09 9.06 -2.87
N ASP A 89 -13.81 10.10 -3.27
CA ASP A 89 -15.25 10.11 -3.47
C ASP A 89 -15.56 9.99 -4.99
N ARG A 90 -16.50 9.12 -5.36
CA ARG A 90 -16.99 8.93 -6.74
C ARG A 90 -18.36 9.57 -7.01
N ILE A 91 -18.92 10.26 -6.03
CA ILE A 91 -20.19 10.98 -6.10
C ILE A 91 -19.93 12.46 -6.36
N TRP A 92 -19.12 13.10 -5.52
CA TRP A 92 -18.93 14.54 -5.53
C TRP A 92 -17.73 14.94 -6.38
N ASN A 93 -17.97 15.66 -7.48
CA ASN A 93 -16.93 16.10 -8.41
C ASN A 93 -16.07 14.94 -8.95
N TYR A 94 -16.72 13.81 -9.24
CA TYR A 94 -16.08 12.65 -9.83
C TYR A 94 -15.55 12.96 -11.22
N ASP A 95 -14.28 12.63 -11.43
CA ASP A 95 -13.62 12.70 -12.73
C ASP A 95 -12.97 11.34 -12.99
N PRO A 96 -13.49 10.55 -13.95
CA PRO A 96 -12.95 9.22 -14.25
C PRO A 96 -11.50 9.28 -14.76
N GLN A 97 -11.07 10.40 -15.33
CA GLN A 97 -9.68 10.56 -15.76
C GLN A 97 -8.75 10.68 -14.56
N ARG A 98 -9.16 11.40 -13.50
CA ARG A 98 -8.39 11.48 -12.26
C ARG A 98 -8.26 10.12 -11.59
N GLU A 99 -9.35 9.37 -11.52
CA GLU A 99 -9.32 8.01 -10.97
C GLU A 99 -8.35 7.13 -11.77
N GLN A 100 -8.42 7.15 -13.10
CA GLN A 100 -7.51 6.39 -13.95
C GLN A 100 -6.04 6.77 -13.70
N VAL A 101 -5.74 8.07 -13.57
CA VAL A 101 -4.39 8.54 -13.22
C VAL A 101 -3.94 7.99 -11.86
N THR A 102 -4.82 7.95 -10.86
CA THR A 102 -4.51 7.35 -9.54
C THR A 102 -4.20 5.86 -9.66
N PHE A 103 -4.95 5.12 -10.48
CA PHE A 103 -4.67 3.71 -10.76
C PHE A 103 -3.30 3.50 -11.41
N ASP A 104 -2.97 4.32 -12.41
CA ASP A 104 -1.70 4.20 -13.13
C ASP A 104 -0.52 4.58 -12.24
N GLN A 105 -0.66 5.61 -11.41
CA GLN A 105 0.32 5.96 -10.39
C GLN A 105 0.51 4.85 -9.34
N ALA A 106 -0.57 4.17 -8.94
CA ALA A 106 -0.47 3.06 -7.99
C ALA A 106 0.27 1.85 -8.58
N ARG A 107 0.05 1.55 -9.87
CA ARG A 107 0.81 0.52 -10.60
C ARG A 107 2.30 0.87 -10.70
N MET A 108 2.61 2.14 -10.98
CA MET A 108 4.00 2.62 -11.03
C MET A 108 4.67 2.50 -9.66
N SER A 109 4.02 2.98 -8.59
CA SER A 109 4.55 2.91 -7.22
C SER A 109 4.81 1.47 -6.78
N ARG A 110 3.87 0.55 -7.07
CA ARG A 110 4.08 -0.88 -6.81
C ARG A 110 5.28 -1.43 -7.57
N SER A 111 5.44 -1.07 -8.85
CA SER A 111 6.56 -1.53 -9.67
C SER A 111 7.89 -1.05 -9.10
N LEU A 112 7.98 0.20 -8.64
CA LEU A 112 9.17 0.73 -7.96
C LEU A 112 9.45 0.02 -6.63
N LEU A 113 8.41 -0.27 -5.85
CA LEU A 113 8.55 -1.02 -4.60
C LEU A 113 9.04 -2.45 -4.84
N ALA A 114 8.54 -3.13 -5.87
CA ALA A 114 9.01 -4.45 -6.26
C ALA A 114 10.49 -4.46 -6.65
N ILE A 115 10.93 -3.46 -7.44
CA ILE A 115 12.35 -3.29 -7.79
C ILE A 115 13.20 -3.12 -6.53
N ARG A 116 12.76 -2.27 -5.59
CA ARG A 116 13.47 -2.05 -4.32
C ARG A 116 13.58 -3.32 -3.46
N LEU A 117 12.58 -4.20 -3.53
CA LEU A 117 12.55 -5.48 -2.84
C LEU A 117 13.23 -6.63 -3.60
N GLY A 118 13.68 -6.42 -4.85
CA GLY A 118 14.23 -7.48 -5.69
C GLY A 118 13.20 -8.55 -6.08
N VAL A 119 11.93 -8.16 -6.23
CA VAL A 119 10.83 -9.04 -6.62
C VAL A 119 10.49 -8.78 -8.09
N SER A 120 10.34 -9.84 -8.87
CA SER A 120 9.81 -9.72 -10.24
C SER A 120 8.29 -9.55 -10.17
N MET A 121 7.79 -8.42 -10.66
CA MET A 121 6.34 -8.22 -10.79
C MET A 121 5.80 -9.13 -11.89
N PRO A 122 4.64 -9.78 -11.70
CA PRO A 122 3.95 -10.40 -12.81
C PRO A 122 3.65 -9.31 -13.85
N ALA A 123 4.16 -9.51 -15.08
CA ALA A 123 3.81 -8.65 -16.20
C ALA A 123 2.28 -8.64 -16.31
N THR A 124 1.70 -7.45 -16.15
CA THR A 124 0.25 -7.28 -16.26
C THR A 124 -0.11 -7.50 -17.72
N ASN A 125 -0.41 -8.75 -18.10
CA ASN A 125 -1.00 -9.03 -19.41
C ASN A 125 -2.39 -8.37 -19.41
N THR A 126 -2.50 -7.30 -20.19
CA THR A 126 -3.75 -6.62 -20.58
C THR A 126 -4.76 -7.59 -21.15
#